data_AF-N9APS4-F1
#
_entry.id   AF-N9APS4-F1
#
_cell.length_a   1.000
_cell.length_b   1.000
_cell.length_c   1.000
_cell.angle_alpha   90.00
_cell.angle_beta   90.00
_cell.angle_gamma   90.00
#
_symmetry.space_group_name_H-M   'P 1'
#
loop_
_entity.id
_entity.type
_entity.pdbx_description
1 polymer ?
#
loop_
_entity_poly.entity_id
_entity_poly.type
_entity_poly.pdbx_seq_one_letter_code
_entity_poly.pdbx_strand_id
1 'polypeptide(L)'
;MKRISPALQAIFKYKITKYLVEEEVVMNWGILKKCILMLVLGCGIHLSWMLWDIFVLLSPEYWQYVDISVAKMQIILNSLFLLILLCLIYPCYKFRNNTRVERYLPYISVGIFVVSLCRDAYIVGVVSPVAMIAYVSLITVGLVLFSRTLVYSMLIPASIFLSICGYLSYTGQLTYSPLFTIPGKLFYNGFWLVSMLYFILPILAICMMLFEILLSQWRHREKLIQHLSQIDPLTNLFNRRSINQCLDKLNSMKLESYALVLLDLDHFKRINDYYGHHKGDETLIRVSEVLTLLLRESDVVGRFGGEEFILILKNSNLEKARQVAERCRAAIQQLEIYSDDGQRIHVTASFGIALSSPELRPQQLLSQADKALYQAKASGRNLVKAYNATLDGGMQLHHS
;
A
#
# COMPACT_ATOMS: atom_id res chain seq x y z
N MET A 1 -5.26 -12.00 37.91
CA MET A 1 -4.80 -11.31 36.69
C MET A 1 -5.86 -10.31 36.23
N LYS A 2 -5.60 -9.00 36.29
CA LYS A 2 -6.56 -7.97 35.87
C LYS A 2 -6.78 -8.05 34.36
N ARG A 3 -8.03 -8.31 33.92
CA ARG A 3 -8.44 -8.27 32.51
C ARG A 3 -8.23 -6.85 31.98
N ILE A 4 -7.38 -6.73 30.98
CA ILE A 4 -7.14 -5.49 30.24
C ILE A 4 -8.46 -5.07 29.56
N SER A 5 -8.85 -3.80 29.67
CA SER A 5 -10.12 -3.33 29.09
C SER A 5 -10.13 -3.47 27.56
N PRO A 6 -11.30 -3.71 26.93
CA PRO A 6 -11.40 -3.87 25.47
C PRO A 6 -10.87 -2.66 24.70
N ALA A 7 -11.03 -1.46 25.25
CA ALA A 7 -10.48 -0.22 24.69
C ALA A 7 -8.95 -0.20 24.73
N LEU A 8 -8.35 -0.65 25.84
CA LEU A 8 -6.90 -0.74 25.96
C LEU A 8 -6.34 -1.85 25.05
N GLN A 9 -7.05 -2.96 24.85
CA GLN A 9 -6.70 -4.00 23.86
C GLN A 9 -6.77 -3.47 22.43
N ALA A 10 -7.78 -2.66 22.08
CA ALA A 10 -7.91 -2.05 20.76
C ALA A 10 -6.79 -1.03 20.49
N ILE A 11 -6.45 -0.20 21.49
CA ILE A 11 -5.34 0.75 21.40
C ILE A 11 -4.00 0.01 21.31
N PHE A 12 -3.79 -1.06 22.09
CA PHE A 12 -2.59 -1.90 22.01
C PHE A 12 -2.48 -2.58 20.66
N LYS A 13 -3.57 -3.15 20.14
CA LYS A 13 -3.60 -3.80 18.82
C LYS A 13 -3.34 -2.79 17.71
N TYR A 14 -3.92 -1.59 17.78
CA TYR A 14 -3.65 -0.49 16.85
C TYR A 14 -2.17 -0.04 16.91
N LYS A 15 -1.61 0.17 18.11
CA LYS A 15 -0.20 0.52 18.28
C LYS A 15 0.73 -0.59 17.79
N ILE A 16 0.45 -1.85 18.10
CA ILE A 16 1.24 -3.02 17.66
C ILE A 16 1.16 -3.16 16.14
N THR A 17 -0.03 -3.02 15.54
CA THR A 17 -0.20 -3.12 14.08
C THR A 17 0.52 -1.96 13.38
N LYS A 18 0.42 -0.75 13.92
CA LYS A 18 1.16 0.42 13.44
C LYS A 18 2.69 0.20 13.57
N TYR A 19 3.15 -0.31 14.71
CA TYR A 19 4.57 -0.58 14.98
C TYR A 19 5.15 -1.66 14.06
N LEU A 20 4.44 -2.80 13.91
CA LEU A 20 4.84 -3.91 13.03
C LEU A 20 4.79 -3.53 11.54
N VAL A 21 3.89 -2.65 11.12
CA VAL A 21 3.72 -2.26 9.71
C VAL A 21 4.51 -1.01 9.32
N GLU A 22 4.87 -0.14 10.27
CA GLU A 22 5.62 1.09 10.01
C GLU A 22 7.12 0.98 10.31
N GLU A 23 7.55 0.22 11.34
CA GLU A 23 8.98 0.15 11.71
C GLU A 23 9.76 -1.01 11.07
N GLU A 24 9.11 -2.12 10.71
CA GLU A 24 9.79 -3.29 10.11
C GLU A 24 9.85 -3.26 8.58
N VAL A 25 9.22 -2.29 7.94
CA VAL A 25 9.24 -2.17 6.47
C VAL A 25 10.58 -1.61 6.02
N VAL A 26 11.29 -2.38 5.19
CA VAL A 26 12.62 -2.02 4.68
C VAL A 26 12.61 -0.63 4.04
N MET A 27 11.52 -0.23 3.36
CA MET A 27 11.35 1.12 2.82
C MET A 27 11.34 2.23 3.86
N ASN A 28 10.80 1.98 5.06
CA ASN A 28 10.70 2.94 6.15
C ASN A 28 11.94 2.97 7.04
N TRP A 29 12.87 2.05 6.85
CA TRP A 29 14.13 2.07 7.60
C TRP A 29 14.86 3.39 7.34
N GLY A 30 15.47 3.93 8.40
CA GLY A 30 16.39 5.06 8.25
C GLY A 30 17.48 4.74 7.24
N ILE A 31 17.97 5.76 6.52
CA ILE A 31 18.87 5.56 5.37
C ILE A 31 20.14 4.79 5.75
N LEU A 32 20.66 4.97 6.98
CA LEU A 32 21.83 4.25 7.48
C LEU A 32 21.56 2.75 7.73
N LYS A 33 20.34 2.35 8.12
CA LYS A 33 19.97 0.92 8.19
C LYS A 33 19.93 0.30 6.80
N LYS A 34 19.43 1.03 5.80
CA LYS A 34 19.45 0.60 4.40
C LYS A 34 20.88 0.50 3.86
N CYS A 35 21.78 1.41 4.26
CA CYS A 35 23.21 1.29 3.99
C CYS A 35 23.79 0.02 4.59
N ILE A 36 23.49 -0.31 5.85
CA ILE A 36 23.96 -1.56 6.47
C ILE A 36 23.50 -2.78 5.67
N LEU A 37 22.22 -2.84 5.29
CA LEU A 37 21.71 -3.93 4.45
C LEU A 37 22.51 -4.06 3.15
N MET A 38 22.69 -2.96 2.42
CA MET A 38 23.46 -2.93 1.17
C MET A 38 24.93 -3.34 1.39
N LEU A 39 25.58 -2.84 2.44
CA LEU A 39 26.97 -3.18 2.78
C LEU A 39 27.12 -4.68 3.10
N VAL A 40 26.17 -5.27 3.81
CA VAL A 40 26.15 -6.72 4.11
C VAL A 40 25.98 -7.53 2.82
N LEU A 41 25.06 -7.12 1.94
CA LEU A 41 24.91 -7.76 0.62
C LEU A 41 26.19 -7.63 -0.22
N GLY A 42 26.84 -6.46 -0.19
CA GLY A 42 28.13 -6.24 -0.85
C GLY A 42 29.25 -7.11 -0.30
N CYS A 43 29.32 -7.31 1.02
CA CYS A 43 30.24 -8.27 1.63
C CYS A 43 30.01 -9.69 1.08
N GLY A 44 28.75 -10.10 0.94
CA GLY A 44 28.38 -11.39 0.34
C GLY A 44 28.87 -11.55 -1.10
N ILE A 45 28.78 -10.48 -1.92
CA ILE A 45 29.29 -10.48 -3.30
C ILE A 45 30.81 -10.68 -3.33
N HIS A 46 31.57 -9.96 -2.50
CA HIS A 46 33.02 -10.12 -2.44
C HIS A 46 33.45 -11.50 -1.92
N LEU A 47 32.72 -12.07 -0.95
CA LEU A 47 32.96 -13.44 -0.49
C LEU A 47 32.68 -14.46 -1.60
N SER A 48 31.60 -14.29 -2.36
CA SER A 48 31.27 -15.13 -3.52
C SER A 48 32.40 -15.11 -4.56
N TRP A 49 32.92 -13.92 -4.86
CA TRP A 49 34.09 -13.75 -5.72
C TRP A 49 35.32 -14.50 -5.22
N MET A 50 35.68 -14.32 -3.94
CA MET A 50 36.83 -15.01 -3.36
C MET A 50 36.67 -16.53 -3.39
N LEU A 51 35.46 -17.05 -3.14
CA LEU A 51 35.18 -18.48 -3.24
C LEU A 51 35.38 -19.00 -4.67
N TRP A 52 34.92 -18.25 -5.67
CA TRP A 52 35.13 -18.59 -7.08
C TRP A 52 36.62 -18.56 -7.44
N ASP A 53 37.35 -17.52 -7.05
CA ASP A 53 38.79 -17.42 -7.33
C ASP A 53 39.57 -18.57 -6.67
N ILE A 54 39.27 -18.90 -5.42
CA ILE A 54 39.88 -20.04 -4.70
C ILE A 54 39.57 -21.35 -5.43
N PHE A 55 38.32 -21.56 -5.87
CA PHE A 55 37.94 -22.75 -6.64
C PHE A 55 38.76 -22.89 -7.92
N VAL A 56 38.98 -21.79 -8.67
CA VAL A 56 39.82 -21.81 -9.88
C VAL A 56 41.29 -22.10 -9.55
N LEU A 57 41.83 -21.51 -8.48
CA LEU A 57 43.21 -21.76 -8.06
C LEU A 57 43.45 -23.21 -7.61
N LEU A 58 42.43 -23.87 -7.05
CA LEU A 58 42.48 -25.28 -6.63
C LEU A 58 42.23 -26.27 -7.78
N SER A 59 41.80 -25.79 -8.95
CA SER A 59 41.42 -26.61 -10.11
C SER A 59 42.30 -26.29 -11.34
N PRO A 60 43.50 -26.90 -11.45
CA PRO A 60 44.46 -26.62 -12.53
C PRO A 60 43.92 -26.78 -13.95
N GLU A 61 42.91 -27.63 -14.14
CA GLU A 61 42.22 -27.86 -15.41
C GLU A 61 41.62 -26.58 -16.04
N TYR A 62 41.31 -25.57 -15.22
CA TYR A 62 40.73 -24.30 -15.68
C TYR A 62 41.76 -23.19 -15.91
N TRP A 63 43.05 -23.41 -15.59
CA TRP A 63 44.10 -22.38 -15.73
C TRP A 63 44.35 -21.96 -17.19
N GLN A 64 43.93 -22.79 -18.15
CA GLN A 64 43.93 -22.43 -19.57
C GLN A 64 42.87 -21.39 -19.94
N TYR A 65 41.79 -21.26 -19.15
CA TYR A 65 40.66 -20.38 -19.43
C TYR A 65 40.66 -19.11 -18.58
N VAL A 66 41.52 -19.02 -17.57
CA VAL A 66 41.55 -17.93 -16.60
C VAL A 66 42.97 -17.42 -16.42
N ASP A 67 43.15 -16.10 -16.45
CA ASP A 67 44.41 -15.47 -16.08
C ASP A 67 44.63 -15.58 -14.56
N ILE A 68 45.54 -16.47 -14.16
CA ILE A 68 45.86 -16.76 -12.76
C ILE A 68 46.47 -15.56 -12.04
N SER A 69 47.18 -14.68 -12.76
CA SER A 69 47.73 -13.47 -12.17
C SER A 69 46.61 -12.51 -11.79
N VAL A 70 45.61 -12.36 -12.66
CA VAL A 70 44.42 -11.55 -12.40
C VAL A 70 43.58 -12.16 -11.28
N ALA A 71 43.38 -13.49 -11.25
CA ALA A 71 42.64 -14.17 -10.19
C ALA A 71 43.30 -13.97 -8.80
N LYS A 72 44.64 -14.09 -8.70
CA LYS A 72 45.37 -13.82 -7.44
C LYS A 72 45.24 -12.35 -7.01
N MET A 73 45.32 -11.42 -7.97
CA MET A 73 45.13 -10.00 -7.69
C MET A 73 43.70 -9.71 -7.17
N GLN A 74 42.70 -10.40 -7.73
CA GLN A 74 41.31 -10.26 -7.30
C GLN A 74 41.08 -10.70 -5.87
N ILE A 75 41.67 -11.80 -5.40
CA ILE A 75 41.55 -12.22 -3.99
C ILE A 75 42.02 -11.11 -3.05
N ILE A 76 43.16 -10.47 -3.37
CA ILE A 76 43.72 -9.38 -2.56
C ILE A 76 42.76 -8.18 -2.58
N LEU A 77 42.32 -7.75 -3.76
CA LEU A 77 41.42 -6.62 -3.91
C LEU A 77 40.06 -6.86 -3.23
N ASN A 78 39.47 -8.04 -3.41
CA ASN A 78 38.21 -8.41 -2.78
C ASN A 78 38.33 -8.49 -1.25
N SER A 79 39.47 -8.93 -0.72
CA SER A 79 39.75 -8.89 0.72
C SER A 79 39.81 -7.45 1.24
N LEU A 80 40.44 -6.52 0.50
CA LEU A 80 40.49 -5.11 0.85
C LEU A 80 39.10 -4.46 0.82
N PHE A 81 38.32 -4.70 -0.25
CA PHE A 81 36.96 -4.19 -0.34
C PHE A 81 36.07 -4.76 0.76
N LEU A 82 36.15 -6.07 1.05
CA LEU A 82 35.42 -6.70 2.15
C LEU A 82 35.72 -6.00 3.48
N LEU A 83 36.99 -5.74 3.78
CA LEU A 83 37.39 -5.00 4.98
C LEU A 83 36.79 -3.59 5.01
N ILE A 84 36.88 -2.85 3.90
CA ILE A 84 36.32 -1.50 3.80
C ILE A 84 34.80 -1.52 4.05
N LEU A 85 34.07 -2.43 3.41
CA LEU A 85 32.62 -2.53 3.58
C LEU A 85 32.25 -2.89 5.02
N LEU A 86 32.96 -3.83 5.66
CA LEU A 86 32.77 -4.18 7.07
C LEU A 86 33.05 -2.99 8.00
N CYS A 87 34.13 -2.24 7.75
CA CYS A 87 34.46 -1.04 8.51
C CYS A 87 33.39 0.05 8.39
N LEU A 88 32.72 0.17 7.25
CA LEU A 88 31.64 1.15 7.02
C LEU A 88 30.33 0.81 7.75
N ILE A 89 30.14 -0.45 8.17
CA ILE A 89 28.95 -0.85 8.96
C ILE A 89 28.96 -0.20 10.35
N TYR A 90 30.13 -0.12 11.00
CA TYR A 90 30.25 0.45 12.34
C TYR A 90 29.75 1.90 12.45
N PRO A 91 30.20 2.87 11.62
CA PRO A 91 29.71 4.23 11.71
C PRO A 91 28.22 4.36 11.36
N CYS A 92 27.67 3.51 10.47
CA CYS A 92 26.24 3.46 10.20
C CYS A 92 25.42 3.10 11.45
N TYR A 93 25.92 2.16 12.27
CA TYR A 93 25.25 1.74 13.50
C TYR A 93 25.47 2.73 14.66
N LYS A 94 26.72 3.12 14.90
CA LYS A 94 27.14 3.93 16.06
C LYS A 94 26.63 5.36 15.99
N PHE A 95 26.66 5.97 14.81
CA PHE A 95 26.32 7.39 14.62
C PHE A 95 24.95 7.59 13.96
N ARG A 96 24.03 6.64 14.14
CA ARG A 96 22.69 6.68 13.53
C ARG A 96 21.84 7.92 13.84
N ASN A 97 22.15 8.63 14.92
CA ASN A 97 21.45 9.84 15.34
C ASN A 97 22.17 11.14 14.90
N ASN A 98 23.28 11.04 14.16
CA ASN A 98 24.04 12.19 13.70
C ASN A 98 23.63 12.58 12.28
N THR A 99 23.04 13.78 12.13
CA THR A 99 22.49 14.28 10.86
C THR A 99 23.55 14.43 9.76
N ARG A 100 24.81 14.74 10.11
CA ARG A 100 25.91 14.81 9.13
C ARG A 100 26.26 13.43 8.59
N VAL A 101 26.32 12.43 9.47
CA VAL A 101 26.60 11.04 9.08
C VAL A 101 25.47 10.51 8.21
N GLU A 102 24.23 10.74 8.61
CA GLU A 102 23.04 10.35 7.83
C GLU A 102 23.01 10.97 6.44
N ARG A 103 23.50 12.21 6.29
CA ARG A 103 23.55 12.91 5.00
C ARG A 103 24.67 12.42 4.07
N TYR A 104 25.89 12.20 4.58
CA TYR A 104 27.08 11.98 3.74
C TYR A 104 27.54 10.51 3.66
N LEU A 105 27.42 9.74 4.74
CA LEU A 105 27.88 8.35 4.77
C LEU A 105 27.20 7.45 3.73
N PRO A 106 25.91 7.64 3.37
CA PRO A 106 25.29 6.89 2.29
C PRO A 106 25.99 7.05 0.94
N TYR A 107 26.43 8.26 0.57
CA TYR A 107 27.14 8.49 -0.68
C TYR A 107 28.48 7.76 -0.72
N ILE A 108 29.21 7.75 0.40
CA ILE A 108 30.48 7.02 0.52
C ILE A 108 30.25 5.51 0.41
N SER A 109 29.27 5.00 1.16
CA SER A 109 28.95 3.57 1.22
C SER A 109 28.48 3.02 -0.13
N VAL A 110 27.52 3.71 -0.75
CA VAL A 110 26.99 3.31 -2.07
C VAL A 110 28.04 3.54 -3.16
N GLY A 111 28.82 4.63 -3.09
CA GLY A 111 29.88 4.91 -4.05
C GLY A 111 30.96 3.84 -4.08
N ILE A 112 31.48 3.43 -2.92
CA ILE A 112 32.49 2.35 -2.83
C ILE A 112 31.92 1.04 -3.37
N PHE A 113 30.66 0.73 -3.05
CA PHE A 113 29.99 -0.46 -3.56
C PHE A 113 29.83 -0.42 -5.09
N VAL A 114 29.41 0.72 -5.66
CA VAL A 114 29.27 0.87 -7.12
C VAL A 114 30.61 0.80 -7.84
N VAL A 115 31.66 1.41 -7.28
CA VAL A 115 33.03 1.32 -7.84
C VAL A 115 33.51 -0.14 -7.88
N SER A 116 33.25 -0.90 -6.81
CA SER A 116 33.51 -2.34 -6.77
C SER A 116 32.79 -3.08 -7.90
N LEU A 117 31.48 -2.85 -8.08
CA LEU A 117 30.70 -3.49 -9.15
C LEU A 117 31.19 -3.10 -10.55
N CYS A 118 31.57 -1.84 -10.77
CA CYS A 118 32.11 -1.38 -12.06
C CYS A 118 33.42 -2.09 -12.41
N ARG A 119 34.30 -2.27 -11.42
CA ARG A 119 35.54 -3.03 -11.59
C ARG A 119 35.22 -4.49 -11.92
N ASP A 120 34.33 -5.14 -11.18
CA ASP A 120 33.98 -6.55 -11.41
C ASP A 120 33.36 -6.75 -12.80
N ALA A 121 32.49 -5.83 -13.20
CA ALA A 121 31.92 -5.79 -14.53
C ALA A 121 33.01 -5.67 -15.62
N TYR A 122 34.02 -4.81 -15.43
CA TYR A 122 35.13 -4.70 -16.38
C TYR A 122 35.96 -5.99 -16.44
N ILE A 123 36.32 -6.57 -15.29
CA ILE A 123 37.17 -7.76 -15.20
C ILE A 123 36.55 -8.97 -15.94
N VAL A 124 35.23 -9.14 -15.84
CA VAL A 124 34.47 -10.23 -16.48
C VAL A 124 34.04 -9.89 -17.91
N GLY A 125 34.06 -8.61 -18.27
CA GLY A 125 33.53 -8.10 -19.53
C GLY A 125 32.33 -7.20 -19.30
N VAL A 126 32.44 -5.95 -19.75
CA VAL A 126 31.45 -4.89 -19.52
C VAL A 126 30.05 -5.18 -20.09
N VAL A 127 29.94 -6.06 -21.10
CA VAL A 127 28.66 -6.50 -21.69
C VAL A 127 28.39 -7.98 -21.36
N SER A 128 29.03 -8.52 -20.32
CA SER A 128 28.75 -9.88 -19.85
C SER A 128 27.36 -9.98 -19.20
N PRO A 129 26.73 -11.17 -19.20
CA PRO A 129 25.43 -11.38 -18.54
C PRO A 129 25.42 -10.96 -17.06
N VAL A 130 26.50 -11.23 -16.32
CA VAL A 130 26.63 -10.82 -14.90
C VAL A 130 26.72 -9.30 -14.76
N ALA A 131 27.50 -8.62 -15.60
CA ALA A 131 27.62 -7.16 -15.58
C ALA A 131 26.28 -6.48 -15.86
N MET A 132 25.53 -6.98 -16.85
CA MET A 132 24.20 -6.46 -17.20
C MET A 132 23.19 -6.65 -16.05
N ILE A 133 23.17 -7.83 -15.43
CA ILE A 133 22.25 -8.11 -14.31
C ILE A 133 22.61 -7.29 -13.08
N ALA A 134 23.90 -7.14 -12.76
CA ALA A 134 24.36 -6.28 -11.68
C ALA A 134 23.97 -4.81 -11.93
N TYR A 135 24.12 -4.32 -13.16
CA TYR A 135 23.75 -2.97 -13.56
C TYR A 135 22.24 -2.73 -13.45
N VAL A 136 21.40 -3.65 -13.96
CA VAL A 136 19.94 -3.56 -13.81
C VAL A 136 19.54 -3.61 -12.33
N SER A 137 20.20 -4.45 -11.53
CA SER A 137 19.95 -4.55 -10.08
C SER A 137 20.31 -3.25 -9.34
N LEU A 138 21.38 -2.55 -9.75
CA LEU A 138 21.73 -1.25 -9.20
C LEU A 138 20.62 -0.21 -9.43
N ILE A 139 19.96 -0.25 -10.59
CA ILE A 139 18.83 0.63 -10.89
C ILE A 139 17.61 0.23 -10.06
N THR A 140 17.20 -1.04 -10.12
CA THR A 140 15.95 -1.49 -9.51
C THR A 140 16.03 -1.49 -7.98
N VAL A 141 16.99 -2.19 -7.40
CA VAL A 141 17.17 -2.26 -5.94
C VAL A 141 17.65 -0.91 -5.39
N GLY A 142 18.54 -0.23 -6.11
CA GLY A 142 19.04 1.08 -5.70
C GLY A 142 17.93 2.13 -5.56
N LEU A 143 17.05 2.26 -6.55
CA LEU A 143 15.92 3.22 -6.50
C LEU A 143 14.87 2.87 -5.46
N VAL A 144 14.74 1.60 -5.09
CA VAL A 144 13.81 1.19 -4.03
C VAL A 144 14.40 1.49 -2.64
N LEU A 145 15.69 1.29 -2.45
CA LEU A 145 16.33 1.51 -1.15
C LEU A 145 16.67 2.99 -0.92
N PHE A 146 17.21 3.68 -1.91
CA PHE A 146 17.80 5.01 -1.77
C PHE A 146 17.08 6.09 -2.57
N SER A 147 17.33 7.35 -2.23
CA SER A 147 16.74 8.47 -2.97
C SER A 147 17.29 8.53 -4.40
N ARG A 148 16.44 8.95 -5.35
CA ARG A 148 16.82 9.13 -6.76
C ARG A 148 18.10 9.96 -6.96
N THR A 149 18.28 11.00 -6.15
CA THR A 149 19.47 11.87 -6.23
C THR A 149 20.75 11.10 -5.88
N LEU A 150 20.71 10.28 -4.83
CA LEU A 150 21.85 9.45 -4.46
C LEU A 150 22.14 8.42 -5.54
N VAL A 151 21.12 7.68 -5.99
CA VAL A 151 21.28 6.62 -6.99
C VAL A 151 21.82 7.17 -8.30
N TYR A 152 21.25 8.25 -8.83
CA TYR A 152 21.72 8.82 -10.10
C TYR A 152 23.10 9.45 -10.01
N SER A 153 23.49 9.99 -8.84
CA SER A 153 24.86 10.49 -8.64
C SER A 153 25.93 9.39 -8.76
N MET A 154 25.57 8.12 -8.56
CA MET A 154 26.47 6.98 -8.70
C MET A 154 26.28 6.25 -10.03
N LEU A 155 25.03 6.14 -10.48
CA LEU A 155 24.68 5.44 -11.72
C LEU A 155 25.28 6.14 -12.94
N ILE A 156 25.16 7.47 -13.06
CA ILE A 156 25.63 8.20 -14.25
C ILE A 156 27.15 8.04 -14.44
N PRO A 157 28.02 8.29 -13.44
CA PRO A 157 29.44 8.01 -13.57
C PRO A 157 29.76 6.55 -13.86
N ALA A 158 29.04 5.61 -13.25
CA ALA A 158 29.19 4.18 -13.52
C ALA A 158 28.87 3.84 -14.99
N SER A 159 27.78 4.38 -15.55
CA SER A 159 27.42 4.21 -16.96
C SER A 159 28.51 4.76 -17.88
N ILE A 160 28.98 5.98 -17.61
CA ILE A 160 30.05 6.62 -18.39
C ILE A 160 31.31 5.76 -18.36
N PHE A 161 31.73 5.31 -17.18
CA PHE A 161 32.90 4.44 -17.02
C PHE A 161 32.76 3.15 -17.83
N LEU A 162 31.64 2.42 -17.68
CA LEU A 162 31.41 1.16 -18.38
C LEU A 162 31.33 1.36 -19.91
N SER A 163 30.72 2.46 -20.37
CA SER A 163 30.68 2.81 -21.80
C SER A 163 32.06 3.12 -22.35
N ILE A 164 32.89 3.86 -21.61
CA ILE A 164 34.29 4.13 -22.00
C ILE A 164 35.08 2.83 -22.07
N CYS A 165 35.00 1.98 -21.04
CA CYS A 165 35.66 0.67 -21.05
C CYS A 165 35.21 -0.19 -22.24
N GLY A 166 33.92 -0.20 -22.55
CA GLY A 166 33.37 -0.92 -23.71
C GLY A 166 33.91 -0.38 -25.04
N TYR A 167 33.95 0.94 -25.21
CA TYR A 167 34.50 1.58 -26.39
C TYR A 167 36.00 1.31 -26.56
N LEU A 168 36.78 1.45 -25.50
CA LEU A 168 38.22 1.17 -25.52
C LEU A 168 38.52 -0.32 -25.75
N SER A 169 37.63 -1.20 -25.30
CA SER A 169 37.72 -2.64 -25.59
C SER A 169 37.43 -2.92 -27.06
N TYR A 170 36.45 -2.23 -27.64
CA TYR A 170 36.11 -2.34 -29.05
C TYR A 170 37.24 -1.84 -29.97
N THR A 171 37.91 -0.74 -29.61
CA THR A 171 39.04 -0.19 -30.37
C THR A 171 40.35 -0.94 -30.14
N GLY A 172 40.35 -1.97 -29.29
CA GLY A 172 41.54 -2.79 -28.98
C GLY A 172 42.55 -2.13 -28.04
N GLN A 173 42.21 -0.99 -27.43
CA GLN A 173 43.10 -0.30 -26.47
C GLN A 173 43.05 -0.94 -25.07
N LEU A 174 41.91 -1.55 -24.71
CA LEU A 174 41.75 -2.32 -23.48
C LEU A 174 41.36 -3.76 -23.81
N THR A 175 41.75 -4.70 -22.95
CA THR A 175 41.23 -6.06 -23.01
C THR A 175 39.78 -6.07 -22.53
N TYR A 176 38.88 -6.68 -23.32
CA TYR A 176 37.45 -6.73 -23.01
C TYR A 176 37.13 -7.44 -21.70
N SER A 177 37.76 -8.59 -21.44
CA SER A 177 37.55 -9.42 -20.25
C SER A 177 38.92 -9.91 -19.74
N PRO A 178 39.63 -9.10 -18.94
CA PRO A 178 40.97 -9.45 -18.44
C PRO A 178 41.06 -10.77 -17.68
N LEU A 179 39.96 -11.26 -17.08
CA LEU A 179 39.97 -12.50 -16.32
C LEU A 179 39.99 -13.76 -17.18
N PHE A 180 39.28 -13.75 -18.31
CA PHE A 180 39.04 -14.96 -19.11
C PHE A 180 39.91 -14.97 -20.37
N THR A 181 40.81 -15.96 -20.47
CA THR A 181 41.73 -16.16 -21.59
C THR A 181 41.22 -17.24 -22.56
N ILE A 182 39.94 -17.14 -22.96
CA ILE A 182 39.28 -18.18 -23.74
C ILE A 182 39.49 -17.94 -25.24
N PRO A 183 40.10 -18.88 -25.98
CA PRO A 183 40.20 -18.77 -27.43
C PRO A 183 38.83 -18.95 -28.10
N GLY A 184 38.50 -18.07 -29.04
CA GLY A 184 37.25 -18.12 -29.80
C GLY A 184 36.07 -17.42 -29.11
N LYS A 185 34.85 -17.96 -29.26
CA LYS A 185 33.63 -17.34 -28.76
C LYS A 185 33.37 -17.78 -27.31
N LEU A 186 33.46 -16.85 -26.34
CA LEU A 186 33.29 -17.14 -24.91
C LEU A 186 32.01 -17.93 -24.58
N PHE A 187 30.88 -17.62 -25.25
CA PHE A 187 29.59 -18.25 -24.98
C PHE A 187 29.57 -19.77 -25.24
N TYR A 188 30.46 -20.29 -26.09
CA TYR A 188 30.52 -21.72 -26.41
C TYR A 188 31.37 -22.52 -25.40
N ASN A 189 32.02 -21.84 -24.45
CA ASN A 189 32.81 -22.47 -23.40
C ASN A 189 31.94 -22.73 -22.15
N GLY A 190 31.82 -24.01 -21.78
CA GLY A 190 30.99 -24.42 -20.63
C GLY A 190 31.45 -23.83 -19.30
N PHE A 191 32.76 -23.69 -19.08
CA PHE A 191 33.31 -23.12 -17.84
C PHE A 191 32.94 -21.63 -17.68
N TRP A 192 33.04 -20.84 -18.75
CA TRP A 192 32.59 -19.45 -18.72
C TRP A 192 31.10 -19.31 -18.43
N LEU A 193 30.28 -20.13 -19.09
CA LEU A 193 28.83 -20.12 -18.89
C LEU A 193 28.46 -20.44 -17.43
N VAL A 194 29.05 -21.50 -16.86
CA VAL A 194 28.84 -21.88 -15.45
C VAL A 194 29.32 -20.78 -14.51
N SER A 195 30.44 -20.11 -14.83
CA SER A 195 30.94 -18.98 -14.04
C SER A 195 29.98 -17.78 -14.07
N MET A 196 29.39 -17.45 -15.23
CA MET A 196 28.35 -16.42 -15.29
C MET A 196 27.15 -16.80 -14.42
N LEU A 197 26.66 -18.04 -14.51
CA LEU A 197 25.52 -18.52 -13.72
C LEU A 197 25.81 -18.48 -12.21
N TYR A 198 27.02 -18.85 -11.80
CA TYR A 198 27.45 -18.78 -10.40
C TYR A 198 27.26 -17.38 -9.80
N PHE A 199 27.64 -16.33 -10.53
CA PHE A 199 27.47 -14.95 -10.05
C PHE A 199 26.04 -14.43 -10.19
N ILE A 200 25.31 -14.86 -11.23
CA ILE A 200 23.97 -14.36 -11.52
C ILE A 200 22.91 -14.89 -10.54
N LEU A 201 22.93 -16.19 -10.24
CA LEU A 201 21.88 -16.83 -9.46
C LEU A 201 21.69 -16.22 -8.06
N PRO A 202 22.75 -15.94 -7.27
CA PRO A 202 22.60 -15.29 -5.97
C PRO A 202 22.03 -13.86 -6.09
N ILE A 203 22.48 -13.08 -7.08
CA ILE A 203 21.99 -11.70 -7.30
C ILE A 203 20.49 -11.74 -7.62
N LEU A 204 20.06 -12.60 -8.54
CA LEU A 204 18.65 -12.73 -8.88
C LEU A 204 17.80 -13.24 -7.71
N ALA A 205 18.29 -14.22 -6.95
CA ALA A 205 17.58 -14.73 -5.78
C ALA A 205 17.37 -13.65 -4.71
N ILE A 206 18.40 -12.84 -4.43
CA ILE A 206 18.33 -11.73 -3.48
C ILE A 206 17.38 -10.64 -3.99
N CYS A 207 17.50 -10.25 -5.27
CA CYS A 207 16.62 -9.26 -5.88
C CYS A 207 15.15 -9.72 -5.84
N MET A 208 14.87 -10.98 -6.17
CA MET A 208 13.53 -11.55 -6.12
C MET A 208 12.98 -11.59 -4.69
N MET A 209 13.79 -12.03 -3.71
CA MET A 209 13.40 -12.05 -2.30
C MET A 209 13.08 -10.64 -1.78
N LEU A 210 13.95 -9.65 -2.06
CA LEU A 210 13.71 -8.26 -1.69
C LEU A 210 12.43 -7.73 -2.33
N PHE A 211 12.23 -7.98 -3.62
CA PHE A 211 11.06 -7.52 -4.35
C PHE A 211 9.76 -8.11 -3.81
N GLU A 212 9.72 -9.41 -3.49
CA GLU A 212 8.56 -10.07 -2.87
C GLU A 212 8.25 -9.49 -1.48
N ILE A 213 9.27 -9.24 -0.66
CA ILE A 213 9.09 -8.59 0.66
C ILE A 213 8.45 -7.22 0.48
N LEU A 214 8.96 -6.41 -0.46
CA LEU A 214 8.47 -5.06 -0.72
C LEU A 214 7.03 -5.05 -1.25
N LEU A 215 6.72 -5.92 -2.22
CA LEU A 215 5.37 -6.06 -2.77
C LEU A 215 4.36 -6.54 -1.72
N SER A 216 4.75 -7.51 -0.90
CA SER A 216 3.91 -8.01 0.19
C SER A 216 3.59 -6.89 1.19
N GLN A 217 4.60 -6.11 1.58
CA GLN A 217 4.45 -4.96 2.47
C GLN A 217 3.54 -3.88 1.87
N TRP A 218 3.68 -3.59 0.57
CA TRP A 218 2.82 -2.64 -0.13
C TRP A 218 1.36 -3.10 -0.15
N ARG A 219 1.10 -4.36 -0.51
CA ARG A 219 -0.27 -4.93 -0.52
C ARG A 219 -0.91 -4.93 0.85
N HIS A 220 -0.14 -5.19 1.91
CA HIS A 220 -0.66 -5.14 3.28
C HIS A 220 -1.05 -3.72 3.71
N ARG A 221 -0.23 -2.72 3.37
CA ARG A 221 -0.54 -1.31 3.64
C ARG A 221 -1.79 -0.87 2.91
N GLU A 222 -1.91 -1.22 1.64
CA GLU A 222 -3.08 -0.88 0.85
C GLU A 222 -4.37 -1.46 1.48
N LYS A 223 -4.35 -2.73 1.86
CA LYS A 223 -5.49 -3.35 2.57
C LYS A 223 -5.79 -2.68 3.90
N LEU A 224 -4.77 -2.28 4.66
CA LEU A 224 -4.96 -1.57 5.92
C LEU A 224 -5.57 -0.19 5.71
N ILE A 225 -5.10 0.57 4.73
CA ILE A 225 -5.66 1.87 4.37
C ILE A 225 -7.13 1.72 3.96
N GLN A 226 -7.43 0.74 3.09
CA GLN A 226 -8.80 0.45 2.68
C GLN A 226 -9.68 0.05 3.87
N HIS A 227 -9.16 -0.75 4.81
CA HIS A 227 -9.87 -1.11 6.02
C HIS A 227 -10.07 0.08 6.97
N LEU A 228 -9.10 0.98 7.07
CA LEU A 228 -9.14 2.13 7.97
C LEU A 228 -9.88 3.33 7.36
N SER A 229 -10.20 3.31 6.07
CA SER A 229 -11.01 4.36 5.46
C SER A 229 -12.37 4.44 6.15
N GLN A 230 -12.67 5.60 6.71
CA GLN A 230 -13.92 5.88 7.40
C GLN A 230 -14.99 6.45 6.47
N ILE A 231 -14.57 6.90 5.29
CA ILE A 231 -15.37 7.72 4.39
C ILE A 231 -15.69 6.93 3.13
N ASP A 232 -16.90 7.12 2.61
CA ASP A 232 -17.31 6.67 1.28
C ASP A 232 -16.68 7.59 0.22
N PRO A 233 -15.87 7.06 -0.71
CA PRO A 233 -15.10 7.89 -1.63
C PRO A 233 -15.96 8.64 -2.66
N LEU A 234 -17.20 8.19 -2.93
CA LEU A 234 -18.09 8.87 -3.87
C LEU A 234 -18.79 10.06 -3.21
N THR A 235 -19.38 9.83 -2.03
CA THR A 235 -20.28 10.81 -1.38
C THR A 235 -19.60 11.66 -0.31
N ASN A 236 -18.37 11.31 0.07
CA ASN A 236 -17.60 11.90 1.17
C ASN A 236 -18.31 11.82 2.55
N LEU A 237 -19.29 10.92 2.69
CA LEU A 237 -19.99 10.63 3.95
C LEU A 237 -19.30 9.51 4.71
N PHE A 238 -19.72 9.25 5.95
CA PHE A 238 -19.30 8.02 6.63
C PHE A 238 -19.73 6.79 5.84
N ASN A 239 -18.85 5.82 5.69
CA ASN A 239 -19.23 4.54 5.11
C ASN A 239 -20.00 3.67 6.12
N ARG A 240 -20.62 2.59 5.64
CA ARG A 240 -21.33 1.61 6.47
C ARG A 240 -20.54 1.14 7.70
N ARG A 241 -19.22 0.98 7.58
CA ARG A 241 -18.36 0.54 8.68
C ARG A 241 -18.31 1.59 9.79
N SER A 242 -18.08 2.85 9.43
CA SER A 242 -18.05 3.98 10.37
C SER A 242 -19.38 4.20 11.06
N ILE A 243 -20.50 4.01 10.35
CA ILE A 243 -21.84 4.06 10.94
C ILE A 243 -22.01 2.98 12.00
N ASN A 244 -21.68 1.72 11.69
CA ASN A 244 -21.80 0.63 12.65
C ASN A 244 -20.95 0.90 13.90
N GLN A 245 -19.72 1.40 13.73
CA GLN A 245 -18.85 1.79 14.85
C GLN A 245 -19.46 2.92 15.70
N CYS A 246 -20.13 3.89 15.05
CA CYS A 246 -20.84 4.95 15.76
C CYS A 246 -22.00 4.39 16.59
N LEU A 247 -22.82 3.49 16.02
CA LEU A 247 -23.93 2.84 16.71
C LEU A 247 -23.45 1.99 17.90
N ASP A 248 -22.39 1.21 17.72
CA ASP A 248 -21.79 0.41 18.79
C ASP A 248 -21.29 1.30 19.94
N LYS A 249 -20.65 2.43 19.61
CA LYS A 249 -20.18 3.41 20.59
C LYS A 249 -21.36 4.05 21.36
N LEU A 250 -22.40 4.48 20.66
CA LEU A 250 -23.60 5.06 21.29
C LEU A 250 -24.30 4.08 22.23
N ASN A 251 -24.42 2.82 21.81
CA ASN A 251 -24.97 1.75 22.63
C ASN A 251 -24.09 1.49 23.87
N SER A 252 -22.76 1.47 23.72
CA SER A 252 -21.83 1.28 24.84
C SER A 252 -21.87 2.40 25.88
N MET A 253 -22.13 3.64 25.44
CA MET A 253 -22.27 4.81 26.30
C MET A 253 -23.65 4.89 26.97
N LYS A 254 -24.56 3.96 26.64
CA LYS A 254 -25.98 4.01 27.02
C LYS A 254 -26.58 5.40 26.73
N LEU A 255 -26.25 5.99 25.57
CA LEU A 255 -26.84 7.28 25.21
C LEU A 255 -28.34 7.05 24.98
N GLU A 256 -29.18 7.53 25.90
CA GLU A 256 -30.57 7.06 26.01
C GLU A 256 -31.54 7.66 24.98
N SER A 257 -31.10 8.54 24.09
CA SER A 257 -32.01 9.27 23.20
C SER A 257 -31.40 9.62 21.85
N TYR A 258 -31.27 8.63 20.96
CA TYR A 258 -30.98 8.88 19.55
C TYR A 258 -32.03 8.21 18.64
N ALA A 259 -32.27 8.83 17.49
CA ALA A 259 -33.11 8.26 16.45
C ALA A 259 -32.23 7.77 15.30
N LEU A 260 -32.56 6.59 14.79
CA LEU A 260 -31.98 6.05 13.58
C LEU A 260 -32.96 6.28 12.43
N VAL A 261 -32.47 6.88 11.35
CA VAL A 261 -33.26 7.09 10.14
C VAL A 261 -32.55 6.39 8.98
N LEU A 262 -33.16 5.35 8.45
CA LEU A 262 -32.70 4.71 7.21
C LEU A 262 -33.47 5.32 6.05
N LEU A 263 -32.77 5.69 4.98
CA LEU A 263 -33.38 6.23 3.78
C LEU A 263 -32.83 5.54 2.54
N ASP A 264 -33.65 5.46 1.51
CA ASP A 264 -33.31 4.82 0.25
C ASP A 264 -33.94 5.61 -0.90
N LEU A 265 -33.14 5.83 -1.96
CA LEU A 265 -33.55 6.58 -3.14
C LEU A 265 -34.55 5.78 -3.98
N ASP A 266 -35.74 6.34 -4.13
CA ASP A 266 -36.84 5.69 -4.82
C ASP A 266 -36.54 5.56 -6.32
N HIS A 267 -36.61 4.32 -6.83
CA HIS A 267 -36.38 4.00 -8.24
C HIS A 267 -35.00 4.40 -8.78
N PHE A 268 -33.96 4.47 -7.94
CA PHE A 268 -32.61 4.88 -8.34
C PHE A 268 -32.02 4.04 -9.49
N LYS A 269 -32.31 2.73 -9.53
CA LYS A 269 -31.96 1.88 -10.67
C LYS A 269 -32.44 2.44 -12.02
N ARG A 270 -33.64 3.04 -12.08
CA ARG A 270 -34.15 3.66 -13.32
C ARG A 270 -33.26 4.84 -13.73
N ILE A 271 -32.76 5.63 -12.79
CA ILE A 271 -31.83 6.74 -13.11
C ILE A 271 -30.57 6.20 -13.79
N ASN A 272 -29.99 5.11 -13.25
CA ASN A 272 -28.85 4.45 -13.88
C ASN A 272 -29.18 3.87 -15.25
N ASP A 273 -30.32 3.20 -15.38
CA ASP A 273 -30.73 2.52 -16.63
C ASP A 273 -31.04 3.53 -17.75
N TYR A 274 -31.62 4.70 -17.43
CA TYR A 274 -32.01 5.72 -18.42
C TYR A 274 -30.90 6.75 -18.71
N TYR A 275 -30.13 7.17 -17.70
CA TYR A 275 -29.18 8.27 -17.82
C TYR A 275 -27.71 7.83 -17.65
N GLY A 276 -27.47 6.55 -17.39
CA GLY A 276 -26.14 5.98 -17.18
C GLY A 276 -25.62 6.16 -15.75
N HIS A 277 -24.62 5.35 -15.40
CA HIS A 277 -24.04 5.31 -14.06
C HIS A 277 -23.44 6.64 -13.61
N HIS A 278 -22.89 7.45 -14.53
CA HIS A 278 -22.35 8.77 -14.19
C HIS A 278 -23.41 9.71 -13.60
N LYS A 279 -24.64 9.68 -14.11
CA LYS A 279 -25.75 10.48 -13.58
C LYS A 279 -26.32 9.91 -12.28
N GLY A 280 -26.27 8.60 -12.10
CA GLY A 280 -26.52 7.97 -10.80
C GLY A 280 -25.53 8.45 -9.74
N ASP A 281 -24.24 8.46 -10.06
CA ASP A 281 -23.18 8.94 -9.18
C ASP A 281 -23.34 10.42 -8.83
N GLU A 282 -23.63 11.28 -9.82
CA GLU A 282 -23.96 12.69 -9.60
C GLU A 282 -25.16 12.84 -8.64
N THR A 283 -26.21 12.04 -8.84
CA THR A 283 -27.39 12.05 -7.97
C THR A 283 -27.04 11.72 -6.53
N LEU A 284 -26.21 10.69 -6.29
CA LEU A 284 -25.78 10.29 -4.96
C LEU A 284 -24.96 11.39 -4.26
N ILE A 285 -24.09 12.09 -5.01
CA ILE A 285 -23.30 13.22 -4.51
C ILE A 285 -24.23 14.38 -4.12
N ARG A 286 -25.18 14.76 -4.97
CA ARG A 286 -26.09 15.88 -4.68
C ARG A 286 -27.00 15.58 -3.50
N VAL A 287 -27.44 14.32 -3.35
CA VAL A 287 -28.17 13.87 -2.16
C VAL A 287 -27.28 13.95 -0.91
N SER A 288 -26.02 13.51 -0.97
CA SER A 288 -25.14 13.56 0.21
C SER A 288 -24.84 14.98 0.67
N GLU A 289 -24.65 15.92 -0.26
CA GLU A 289 -24.48 17.35 0.03
C GLU A 289 -25.71 17.91 0.76
N VAL A 290 -26.91 17.67 0.24
CA VAL A 290 -28.15 18.15 0.84
C VAL A 290 -28.39 17.56 2.23
N LEU A 291 -28.17 16.26 2.39
CA LEU A 291 -28.29 15.62 3.71
C LEU A 291 -27.32 16.24 4.72
N THR A 292 -26.08 16.50 4.32
CA THR A 292 -25.06 17.10 5.19
C THR A 292 -25.43 18.52 5.61
N LEU A 293 -25.94 19.33 4.68
CA LEU A 293 -26.35 20.71 4.95
C LEU A 293 -27.53 20.83 5.92
N LEU A 294 -28.41 19.82 5.93
CA LEU A 294 -29.64 19.84 6.73
C LEU A 294 -29.48 19.26 8.13
N LEU A 295 -28.35 18.62 8.41
CA LEU A 295 -28.07 17.97 9.68
C LEU A 295 -27.19 18.85 10.57
N ARG A 296 -27.28 18.62 11.89
CA ARG A 296 -26.44 19.33 12.86
C ARG A 296 -25.07 18.66 12.91
N GLU A 297 -24.06 19.40 13.38
CA GLU A 297 -22.72 18.86 13.62
C GLU A 297 -22.70 17.66 14.58
N SER A 298 -23.66 17.60 15.52
CA SER A 298 -23.81 16.46 16.43
C SER A 298 -24.35 15.20 15.76
N ASP A 299 -25.09 15.33 14.67
CA ASP A 299 -25.72 14.23 13.96
C ASP A 299 -24.71 13.55 13.04
N VAL A 300 -24.98 12.28 12.68
CA VAL A 300 -24.09 11.50 11.83
C VAL A 300 -24.86 11.08 10.59
N VAL A 301 -24.25 11.27 9.42
CA VAL A 301 -24.78 10.81 8.13
C VAL A 301 -23.77 9.91 7.45
N GLY A 302 -24.25 8.82 6.88
CA GLY A 302 -23.41 7.89 6.15
C GLY A 302 -24.13 7.21 4.99
N ARG A 303 -23.33 6.76 4.02
CA ARG A 303 -23.81 5.87 2.95
C ARG A 303 -23.74 4.43 3.45
N PHE A 304 -24.92 3.82 3.61
CA PHE A 304 -25.06 2.49 4.20
C PHE A 304 -25.03 1.37 3.15
N GLY A 305 -25.50 1.67 1.95
CA GLY A 305 -25.55 0.76 0.80
C GLY A 305 -25.32 1.51 -0.52
N GLY A 306 -25.69 0.89 -1.65
CA GLY A 306 -25.52 1.52 -2.97
C GLY A 306 -26.29 2.83 -3.10
N GLU A 307 -27.58 2.79 -2.80
CA GLU A 307 -28.53 3.94 -2.86
C GLU A 307 -29.16 4.25 -1.48
N GLU A 308 -28.62 3.62 -0.44
CA GLU A 308 -29.12 3.72 0.94
C GLU A 308 -28.22 4.63 1.76
N PHE A 309 -28.84 5.55 2.50
CA PHE A 309 -28.17 6.40 3.48
C PHE A 309 -28.77 6.18 4.86
N ILE A 310 -28.00 6.53 5.88
CA ILE A 310 -28.42 6.39 7.26
C ILE A 310 -28.03 7.62 8.06
N LEU A 311 -28.98 8.09 8.86
CA LEU A 311 -28.82 9.23 9.74
C LEU A 311 -28.92 8.75 11.19
N ILE A 312 -28.00 9.20 12.03
CA ILE A 312 -28.04 9.02 13.47
C ILE A 312 -28.26 10.40 14.10
N LEU A 313 -29.49 10.65 14.53
CA LEU A 313 -29.91 11.92 15.10
C LEU A 313 -29.76 11.86 16.62
N LYS A 314 -28.77 12.57 17.17
CA LYS A 314 -28.50 12.53 18.61
C LYS A 314 -29.49 13.40 19.37
N ASN A 315 -29.76 13.08 20.64
CA ASN A 315 -30.66 13.81 21.53
C ASN A 315 -32.04 14.09 20.91
N SER A 316 -32.58 13.10 20.19
CA SER A 316 -33.79 13.24 19.36
C SER A 316 -34.87 12.28 19.82
N ASN A 317 -36.10 12.79 19.89
CA ASN A 317 -37.33 12.01 20.10
C ASN A 317 -38.04 11.80 18.76
N LEU A 318 -39.18 11.10 18.77
CA LEU A 318 -39.89 10.72 17.55
C LEU A 318 -40.25 11.93 16.69
N GLU A 319 -40.85 12.95 17.29
CA GLU A 319 -41.30 14.14 16.56
C GLU A 319 -40.13 14.92 15.94
N LYS A 320 -39.04 15.11 16.68
CA LYS A 320 -37.83 15.76 16.14
C LYS A 320 -37.23 14.94 14.99
N ALA A 321 -37.14 13.62 15.15
CA ALA A 321 -36.63 12.74 14.11
C ALA A 321 -37.50 12.80 12.84
N ARG A 322 -38.83 12.81 13.01
CA ARG A 322 -39.79 12.93 11.91
C ARG A 322 -39.66 14.27 11.19
N GLN A 323 -39.53 15.37 11.92
CA GLN A 323 -39.31 16.70 11.34
C GLN A 323 -38.02 16.78 10.52
N VAL A 324 -36.92 16.22 11.03
CA VAL A 324 -35.64 16.19 10.30
C VAL A 324 -35.76 15.31 9.06
N ALA A 325 -36.31 14.11 9.18
CA ALA A 325 -36.51 13.20 8.05
C ALA A 325 -37.40 13.83 6.96
N GLU A 326 -38.49 14.50 7.34
CA GLU A 326 -39.36 15.17 6.37
C GLU A 326 -38.70 16.36 5.69
N ARG A 327 -37.86 17.12 6.41
CA ARG A 327 -37.06 18.18 5.82
C ARG A 327 -36.08 17.63 4.79
N CYS A 328 -35.39 16.53 5.12
CA CYS A 328 -34.49 15.86 4.18
C CYS A 328 -35.25 15.32 2.96
N ARG A 329 -36.40 14.67 3.16
CA ARG A 329 -37.25 14.15 2.08
C ARG A 329 -37.69 15.26 1.12
N ALA A 330 -38.22 16.36 1.66
CA ALA A 330 -38.65 17.50 0.85
C ALA A 330 -37.49 18.14 0.08
N ALA A 331 -36.31 18.26 0.69
CA ALA A 331 -35.14 18.82 0.03
C ALA A 331 -34.60 17.91 -1.09
N ILE A 332 -34.57 16.59 -0.88
CA ILE A 332 -34.21 15.63 -1.95
C ILE A 332 -35.19 15.75 -3.11
N GLN A 333 -36.49 15.84 -2.84
CA GLN A 333 -37.52 16.01 -3.88
C GLN A 333 -37.35 17.32 -4.67
N GLN A 334 -36.79 18.35 -4.04
CA GLN A 334 -36.55 19.66 -4.66
C GLN A 334 -35.21 19.75 -5.39
N LEU A 335 -34.35 18.72 -5.34
CA LEU A 335 -33.07 18.73 -6.04
C LEU A 335 -33.25 19.04 -7.53
N GLU A 336 -32.37 19.90 -8.03
CA GLU A 336 -32.26 20.27 -9.42
C GLU A 336 -31.07 19.53 -10.01
N ILE A 337 -31.36 18.39 -10.62
CA ILE A 337 -30.40 17.56 -11.34
C ILE A 337 -30.93 17.46 -12.77
N TYR A 338 -30.05 17.66 -13.75
CA TYR A 338 -30.43 17.68 -15.16
C TYR A 338 -29.65 16.61 -15.94
N SER A 339 -30.33 15.97 -16.88
CA SER A 339 -29.71 15.11 -17.89
C SER A 339 -28.97 15.95 -18.93
N ASP A 340 -28.18 15.29 -19.77
CA ASP A 340 -27.33 15.97 -20.77
C ASP A 340 -28.15 16.70 -21.85
N ASP A 341 -29.40 16.30 -22.05
CA ASP A 341 -30.39 16.95 -22.92
C ASP A 341 -31.21 18.05 -22.19
N GLY A 342 -30.87 18.38 -20.94
CA GLY A 342 -31.47 19.46 -20.16
C GLY A 342 -32.80 19.12 -19.48
N GLN A 343 -33.23 17.86 -19.50
CA GLN A 343 -34.44 17.44 -18.77
C GLN A 343 -34.17 17.32 -17.28
N ARG A 344 -35.14 17.71 -16.45
CA ARG A 344 -35.02 17.57 -14.99
C ARG A 344 -35.19 16.11 -14.58
N ILE A 345 -34.22 15.59 -13.85
CA ILE A 345 -34.27 14.26 -13.24
C ILE A 345 -35.00 14.37 -11.89
N HIS A 346 -36.14 13.72 -11.77
CA HIS A 346 -36.91 13.68 -10.52
C HIS A 346 -36.37 12.60 -9.59
N VAL A 347 -35.86 13.02 -8.43
CA VAL A 347 -35.33 12.13 -7.39
C VAL A 347 -36.21 12.25 -6.15
N THR A 348 -36.62 11.13 -5.58
CA THR A 348 -37.35 11.08 -4.31
C THR A 348 -36.75 10.00 -3.44
N ALA A 349 -37.04 10.03 -2.13
CA ALA A 349 -36.54 9.04 -1.20
C ALA A 349 -37.59 8.68 -0.16
N SER A 350 -37.58 7.42 0.24
CA SER A 350 -38.41 6.91 1.33
C SER A 350 -37.57 6.80 2.59
N PHE A 351 -38.20 6.99 3.76
CA PHE A 351 -37.50 7.05 5.06
C PHE A 351 -38.19 6.17 6.09
N GLY A 352 -37.40 5.39 6.82
CA GLY A 352 -37.80 4.60 7.98
C GLY A 352 -37.12 5.08 9.25
N ILE A 353 -37.89 5.41 10.29
CA ILE A 353 -37.40 5.91 11.58
C ILE A 353 -37.54 4.83 12.64
N ALA A 354 -36.51 4.63 13.45
CA ALA A 354 -36.58 3.88 14.70
C ALA A 354 -35.95 4.66 15.86
N LEU A 355 -36.48 4.51 17.06
CA LEU A 355 -35.97 5.17 18.26
C LEU A 355 -35.16 4.20 19.11
N SER A 356 -34.00 4.65 19.57
CA SER A 356 -33.19 3.90 20.53
C SER A 356 -33.96 3.68 21.83
N SER A 357 -33.84 2.50 22.41
CA SER A 357 -34.24 2.23 23.79
C SER A 357 -33.11 1.48 24.51
N PRO A 358 -33.04 1.51 25.86
CA PRO A 358 -32.00 0.82 26.62
C PRO A 358 -31.91 -0.69 26.39
N GLU A 359 -33.00 -1.29 25.91
CA GLU A 359 -33.14 -2.74 25.68
C GLU A 359 -32.79 -3.16 24.25
N LEU A 360 -32.72 -2.21 23.32
CA LEU A 360 -32.50 -2.48 21.90
C LEU A 360 -31.01 -2.44 21.54
N ARG A 361 -30.52 -3.53 20.95
CA ARG A 361 -29.20 -3.55 20.32
C ARG A 361 -29.21 -2.80 18.99
N PRO A 362 -28.08 -2.24 18.53
CA PRO A 362 -27.95 -1.56 17.23
C PRO A 362 -28.56 -2.33 16.05
N GLN A 363 -28.35 -3.64 15.99
CA GLN A 363 -28.88 -4.51 14.93
C GLN A 363 -30.41 -4.60 14.95
N GLN A 364 -31.03 -4.62 16.13
CA GLN A 364 -32.48 -4.63 16.27
C GLN A 364 -33.06 -3.26 15.87
N LEU A 365 -32.40 -2.17 16.27
CA LEU A 365 -32.78 -0.82 15.90
C LEU A 365 -32.71 -0.60 14.38
N LEU A 366 -31.64 -1.09 13.74
CA LEU A 366 -31.51 -1.12 12.27
C LEU A 366 -32.66 -1.90 11.62
N SER A 367 -32.99 -3.08 12.14
CA SER A 367 -34.10 -3.89 11.62
C SER A 367 -35.46 -3.18 11.76
N GLN A 368 -35.69 -2.44 12.84
CA GLN A 368 -36.90 -1.64 13.02
C GLN A 368 -36.98 -0.49 12.01
N ALA A 369 -35.86 0.22 11.77
CA ALA A 369 -35.80 1.29 10.79
C ALA A 369 -36.03 0.75 9.36
N ASP A 370 -35.46 -0.41 9.04
CA ASP A 370 -35.67 -1.11 7.76
C ASP A 370 -37.13 -1.50 7.53
N LYS A 371 -37.80 -2.08 8.54
CA LYS A 371 -39.24 -2.37 8.47
C LYS A 371 -40.08 -1.12 8.22
N ALA A 372 -39.76 -0.01 8.89
CA ALA A 372 -40.45 1.26 8.67
C ALA A 372 -40.21 1.81 7.25
N LEU A 373 -38.98 1.68 6.74
CA LEU A 373 -38.62 2.07 5.38
C LEU A 373 -39.37 1.23 4.33
N TYR A 374 -39.46 -0.08 4.56
CA TYR A 374 -40.25 -0.97 3.72
C TYR A 374 -41.73 -0.55 3.68
N GLN A 375 -42.32 -0.22 4.83
CA GLN A 375 -43.69 0.31 4.90
C GLN A 375 -43.85 1.63 4.14
N ALA A 376 -42.86 2.53 4.19
CA ALA A 376 -42.89 3.77 3.41
C ALA A 376 -42.89 3.49 1.90
N LYS A 377 -42.04 2.57 1.44
CA LYS A 377 -41.99 2.15 0.04
C LYS A 377 -43.28 1.47 -0.43
N ALA A 378 -43.86 0.60 0.41
CA ALA A 378 -45.11 -0.09 0.13
C ALA A 378 -46.32 0.87 0.11
N SER A 379 -46.27 1.97 0.88
CA SER A 379 -47.34 2.98 0.98
C SER A 379 -47.31 4.03 -0.15
N GLY A 380 -46.54 3.81 -1.22
CA GLY A 380 -46.49 4.73 -2.36
C GLY A 380 -45.19 5.51 -2.53
N ARG A 381 -44.15 5.24 -1.71
CA ARG A 381 -42.83 5.90 -1.77
C ARG A 381 -42.86 7.41 -1.48
N ASN A 382 -41.70 8.06 -1.42
CA ASN A 382 -41.59 9.48 -1.08
C ASN A 382 -42.32 9.83 0.23
N LEU A 383 -42.12 9.00 1.26
CA LEU A 383 -42.80 9.09 2.54
C LEU A 383 -41.82 8.85 3.69
N VAL A 384 -42.13 9.42 4.86
CA VAL A 384 -41.48 9.11 6.13
C VAL A 384 -42.42 8.24 6.96
N LYS A 385 -41.94 7.08 7.41
CA LYS A 385 -42.64 6.20 8.36
C LYS A 385 -41.77 5.95 9.58
N ALA A 386 -42.40 5.84 10.73
CA ALA A 386 -41.74 5.42 11.97
C ALA A 386 -42.16 4.00 12.32
N TYR A 387 -41.23 3.23 12.88
CA TYR A 387 -41.51 1.91 13.41
C TYR A 387 -42.52 2.02 14.55
N ASN A 388 -43.58 1.22 14.48
CA ASN A 388 -44.59 1.13 15.52
C ASN A 388 -44.79 -0.33 15.92
N ALA A 389 -44.40 -0.67 17.15
CA ALA A 389 -44.40 -2.05 17.64
C ALA A 389 -45.81 -2.68 17.71
N THR A 390 -46.86 -1.87 17.80
CA THR A 390 -48.25 -2.35 17.94
C THR A 390 -48.84 -2.90 16.63
N LEU A 391 -48.31 -2.52 15.47
CA LEU A 391 -48.82 -2.99 14.16
C LEU A 391 -48.18 -4.32 13.73
N ASP A 392 -46.95 -4.60 14.17
CA ASP A 392 -46.20 -5.84 13.81
C ASP A 392 -46.73 -7.08 14.54
N GLY A 393 -47.28 -6.92 15.75
CA GLY A 393 -47.85 -8.03 16.53
C GLY A 393 -49.17 -8.59 15.98
N GLY A 394 -49.87 -7.84 15.12
CA GLY A 394 -51.15 -8.24 14.53
C GLY A 394 -51.03 -9.10 13.26
N MET A 395 -49.88 -9.10 12.58
CA MET A 395 -49.68 -9.85 11.33
C MET A 395 -49.27 -11.32 11.54
N GLN A 396 -48.97 -11.76 12.77
CA GLN A 396 -48.60 -13.16 13.03
C GLN A 396 -49.79 -14.09 13.34
N LEU A 397 -51.04 -13.59 13.40
CA LEU A 397 -52.21 -14.39 13.81
C LEU A 397 -53.14 -14.84 12.66
N HIS A 398 -52.81 -14.61 11.39
CA HIS A 398 -53.70 -14.94 10.25
C HIS A 398 -53.19 -15.97 9.25
N HIS A 399 -52.17 -16.74 9.59
CA HIS A 399 -51.84 -17.97 8.85
C HIS A 399 -51.69 -19.14 9.82
N SER A 400 -52.83 -19.78 10.13
CA SER A 400 -52.92 -21.17 10.59
C SER A 400 -53.70 -21.96 9.55
#